data_AF-A0A800KB32-F1
#
_entry.id   AF-A0A800KB32-F1
#
_cell.length_a   1.000
_cell.length_b   1.000
_cell.length_c   1.000
_cell.angle_alpha   90.00
_cell.angle_beta   90.00
_cell.angle_gamma   90.00
#
_symmetry.space_group_name_H-M   'P 1'
#
loop_
_entity.id
_entity.type
_entity.pdbx_description
1 polymer ?
#
loop_
_entity_poly.entity_id
_entity_poly.type
_entity_poly.pdbx_seq_one_letter_code
_entity_poly.pdbx_strand_id
1 'polypeptide(L)'
;MNEQLVVQFLTDVVDLYGEWTAPSLEAVEMLCYLYDCEYADGTPIDEDGIIESVHNWLLPSRTTFDDETIIFKTGDAVTPEKIETLYWAMKEVKAQFHRISLNDIPLEQGNADDSLIAVIYNSPADYQYNNFLYGLSTSNGGMYIESWGTFFTYERTPQESIYTLEDLFRHEFTHYLQGRYLEPGMWWQHPIYDNERLTWFDEGEAEFIAGSSRLNGVQTRRTMVENIAWEEVDRMSLAEVVNAQYGSWAFYTYGFAFFDYMYKNRMDMFLEMIDYIKGGNGSAFDDLMNEIANDEQLNGYYQEHMDELKANQDSFSDPVTGGAYFVDTGNIEPNELLNEIELNSGLENLSIEFEESQNHSLFKITGELPYEMGNNLSDSWEGINQYSNMVIEELNN
;
A
#
# COMPACT_ATOMS: atom_id res chain seq x y z
N MET A 1 -18.42 43.37 1.38
CA MET A 1 -17.07 43.87 1.73
C MET A 1 -16.55 44.62 0.51
N ASN A 2 -15.69 45.63 0.67
CA ASN A 2 -15.02 46.23 -0.48
C ASN A 2 -13.94 45.25 -0.94
N GLU A 3 -14.00 44.80 -2.19
CA GLU A 3 -13.08 43.82 -2.79
C GLU A 3 -11.61 44.21 -2.59
N GLN A 4 -11.29 45.48 -2.83
CA GLN A 4 -9.94 46.02 -2.64
C GLN A 4 -9.44 45.93 -1.19
N LEU A 5 -10.34 45.98 -0.21
CA LEU A 5 -10.00 45.79 1.21
C LEU A 5 -9.69 44.32 1.54
N VAL A 6 -10.32 43.37 0.82
CA VAL A 6 -10.04 41.94 0.99
C VAL A 6 -8.71 41.57 0.33
N VAL A 7 -8.48 42.05 -0.90
CA VAL A 7 -7.20 41.86 -1.60
C VAL A 7 -6.03 42.45 -0.79
N GLN A 8 -6.20 43.65 -0.24
CA GLN A 8 -5.20 44.23 0.65
C GLN A 8 -4.97 43.37 1.89
N PHE A 9 -6.03 42.89 2.55
CA PHE A 9 -5.90 42.03 3.71
C PHE A 9 -5.13 40.73 3.40
N LEU A 10 -5.44 40.05 2.29
CA LEU A 10 -4.75 38.82 1.89
C LEU A 10 -3.29 39.10 1.50
N THR A 11 -3.01 40.21 0.81
CA THR A 11 -1.63 40.65 0.53
C THR A 11 -0.86 40.91 1.83
N ASP A 12 -1.48 41.59 2.80
CA ASP A 12 -0.88 41.85 4.11
C ASP A 12 -0.58 40.55 4.88
N VAL A 13 -1.39 39.49 4.69
CA VAL A 13 -1.14 38.16 5.27
C VAL A 13 0.13 37.54 4.68
N VAL A 14 0.29 37.57 3.34
CA VAL A 14 1.49 37.08 2.68
C VAL A 14 2.74 37.81 3.18
N ASP A 15 2.68 39.15 3.25
CA ASP A 15 3.79 39.98 3.73
C ASP A 15 4.12 39.74 5.21
N LEU A 16 3.10 39.52 6.05
CA LEU A 16 3.26 39.35 7.49
C LEU A 16 3.89 37.99 7.84
N TYR A 17 3.41 36.92 7.22
CA TYR A 17 3.84 35.56 7.55
C TYR A 17 5.05 35.11 6.70
N GLY A 18 5.33 35.80 5.60
CA GLY A 18 6.49 35.53 4.74
C GLY A 18 6.22 34.43 3.72
N GLU A 19 7.20 34.19 2.85
CA GLU A 19 7.07 33.25 1.74
C GLU A 19 6.74 31.83 2.23
N TRP A 20 5.72 31.25 1.58
CA TRP A 20 5.38 29.82 1.61
C TRP A 20 5.02 29.23 2.96
N THR A 21 4.62 30.05 3.93
CA THR A 21 3.95 29.54 5.13
C THR A 21 2.49 29.18 4.82
N ALA A 22 1.88 28.30 5.61
CA ALA A 22 0.47 27.91 5.42
C ALA A 22 -0.50 29.12 5.34
N PRO A 23 -0.43 30.14 6.22
CA PRO A 23 -1.28 31.34 6.07
C PRO A 23 -1.04 32.12 4.77
N SER A 24 0.20 32.20 4.32
CA SER A 24 0.55 32.88 3.07
C SER A 24 0.04 32.12 1.85
N LEU A 25 0.17 30.79 1.83
CA LEU A 25 -0.33 29.96 0.74
C LEU A 25 -1.85 29.97 0.65
N GLU A 26 -2.56 29.89 1.79
CA GLU A 26 -4.01 30.02 1.82
C GLU A 26 -4.45 31.41 1.30
N ALA A 27 -3.71 32.47 1.64
CA ALA A 27 -3.98 33.80 1.10
C ALA A 27 -3.74 33.89 -0.41
N VAL A 28 -2.69 33.25 -0.92
CA VAL A 28 -2.40 33.14 -2.37
C VAL A 28 -3.52 32.39 -3.10
N GLU A 29 -3.95 31.23 -2.59
CA GLU A 29 -5.07 30.46 -3.17
C GLU A 29 -6.35 31.30 -3.21
N MET A 30 -6.66 32.03 -2.14
CA MET A 30 -7.84 32.91 -2.11
C MET A 30 -7.73 34.06 -3.12
N LEU A 31 -6.54 34.67 -3.26
CA LEU A 31 -6.30 35.72 -4.25
C LEU A 31 -6.49 35.19 -5.68
N CYS A 32 -5.95 34.01 -6.00
CA CYS A 32 -6.03 33.44 -7.34
C CYS A 32 -7.41 32.87 -7.66
N TYR A 33 -8.10 32.26 -6.69
CA TYR A 33 -9.42 31.70 -6.89
C TYR A 33 -10.54 32.76 -6.96
N LEU A 34 -10.41 33.88 -6.24
CA LEU A 34 -11.49 34.85 -6.07
C LEU A 34 -11.20 36.27 -6.57
N TYR A 35 -9.94 36.67 -6.77
CA TYR A 35 -9.54 38.08 -6.94
C TYR A 35 -8.45 38.29 -8.01
N ASP A 36 -8.69 37.78 -9.22
CA ASP A 36 -7.86 37.98 -10.42
C ASP A 36 -6.38 37.53 -10.30
N CYS A 37 -5.99 36.85 -9.22
CA CYS A 37 -4.62 36.37 -8.97
C CYS A 37 -3.58 37.51 -9.02
N GLU A 38 -3.91 38.64 -8.37
CA GLU A 38 -3.02 39.80 -8.22
C GLU A 38 -2.88 40.22 -6.76
N TYR A 39 -1.70 40.70 -6.38
CA TYR A 39 -1.50 41.40 -5.11
C TYR A 39 -2.15 42.79 -5.13
N ALA A 40 -2.29 43.42 -3.96
CA ALA A 40 -2.95 44.70 -3.82
C ALA A 40 -2.32 45.88 -4.61
N ASP A 41 -1.05 45.75 -5.01
CA ASP A 41 -0.35 46.72 -5.85
C ASP A 41 -0.55 46.47 -7.37
N GLY A 42 -1.31 45.45 -7.74
CA GLY A 42 -1.56 45.01 -9.12
C GLY A 42 -0.45 44.12 -9.69
N THR A 43 0.47 43.62 -8.87
CA THR A 43 1.46 42.63 -9.29
C THR A 43 0.80 41.27 -9.48
N PRO A 44 0.88 40.66 -10.67
CA PRO A 44 0.36 39.31 -10.91
C PRO A 44 1.09 38.27 -10.05
N ILE A 45 0.34 37.28 -9.57
CA ILE A 45 0.86 36.15 -8.81
C ILE A 45 1.23 35.03 -9.79
N ASP A 46 2.49 34.57 -9.72
CA ASP A 46 2.99 33.43 -10.49
C ASP A 46 2.72 32.13 -9.72
N GLU A 47 1.48 31.67 -9.72
CA GLU A 47 1.04 30.49 -8.95
C GLU A 47 1.87 29.24 -9.28
N ASP A 48 2.15 28.99 -10.57
CA ASP A 48 2.96 27.85 -11.01
C ASP A 48 4.38 27.92 -10.42
N GLY A 49 5.02 29.11 -10.45
CA GLY A 49 6.33 29.33 -9.85
C GLY A 49 6.34 29.15 -8.34
N ILE A 50 5.24 29.49 -7.66
CA ILE A 50 5.07 29.27 -6.22
C ILE A 50 4.97 27.78 -5.92
N ILE A 51 4.10 27.06 -6.64
CA ILE A 51 3.93 25.61 -6.50
C ILE A 51 5.28 24.90 -6.72
N GLU A 52 6.01 25.25 -7.78
CA GLU A 52 7.34 24.71 -8.05
C GLU A 52 8.32 25.00 -6.90
N SER A 53 8.32 26.22 -6.38
CA SER A 53 9.20 26.59 -5.26
C SER A 53 8.87 25.83 -3.98
N VAL A 54 7.60 25.62 -3.66
CA VAL A 54 7.16 24.86 -2.49
C VAL A 54 7.50 23.38 -2.66
N HIS A 55 7.25 22.82 -3.84
CA HIS A 55 7.61 21.44 -4.15
C HIS A 55 9.12 21.21 -4.01
N ASN A 56 9.96 22.08 -4.58
CA ASN A 56 11.42 21.95 -4.49
C ASN A 56 11.96 22.13 -3.07
N TRP A 57 11.28 22.92 -2.24
CA TRP A 57 11.63 23.08 -0.84
C TRP A 57 11.29 21.82 -0.02
N LEU A 58 10.09 21.27 -0.20
CA LEU A 58 9.59 20.15 0.61
C LEU A 58 10.08 18.78 0.13
N LEU A 59 10.32 18.63 -1.17
CA LEU A 59 10.64 17.35 -1.83
C LEU A 59 11.88 17.48 -2.75
N PRO A 60 13.04 17.91 -2.23
CA PRO A 60 14.23 18.17 -3.05
C PRO A 60 14.91 16.92 -3.62
N SER A 61 14.59 15.73 -3.10
CA SER A 61 15.29 14.48 -3.45
C SER A 61 14.47 13.61 -4.39
N ARG A 62 15.14 12.97 -5.35
CA ARG A 62 14.58 11.95 -6.23
C ARG A 62 15.49 10.72 -6.28
N THR A 63 14.92 9.55 -6.05
CA THR A 63 15.61 8.24 -6.14
C THR A 63 14.77 7.30 -6.99
N THR A 64 15.41 6.50 -7.85
CA THR A 64 14.73 5.59 -8.79
C THR A 64 15.23 4.16 -8.71
N PHE A 65 14.30 3.24 -8.88
CA PHE A 65 14.53 1.80 -8.94
C PHE A 65 13.78 1.19 -10.15
N ASP A 66 14.10 -0.06 -10.46
CA ASP A 66 13.42 -0.88 -11.48
C ASP A 66 13.27 -0.16 -12.83
N ASP A 67 14.38 0.28 -13.43
CA ASP A 67 14.39 1.02 -14.71
C ASP A 67 13.49 2.27 -14.71
N GLU A 68 13.50 2.98 -13.57
CA GLU A 68 12.69 4.18 -13.28
C GLU A 68 11.17 3.95 -13.16
N THR A 69 10.72 2.70 -13.06
CA THR A 69 9.30 2.40 -12.80
C THR A 69 8.91 2.58 -11.34
N ILE A 70 9.87 2.61 -10.42
CA ILE A 70 9.65 2.95 -9.01
C ILE A 70 10.42 4.23 -8.68
N ILE A 71 9.70 5.25 -8.24
CA ILE A 71 10.25 6.60 -8.04
C ILE A 71 9.93 7.08 -6.63
N PHE A 72 10.94 7.43 -5.84
CA PHE A 72 10.77 8.12 -4.57
C PHE A 72 11.07 9.61 -4.75
N LYS A 73 10.12 10.46 -4.37
CA LYS A 73 10.30 11.91 -4.23
C LYS A 73 10.22 12.24 -2.74
N THR A 74 11.29 12.72 -2.13
CA THR A 74 11.36 12.83 -0.68
C THR A 74 11.87 14.16 -0.19
N GLY A 75 11.47 14.49 1.04
CA GLY A 75 12.17 15.46 1.87
C GLY A 75 13.63 15.05 2.11
N ASP A 76 14.47 16.03 2.47
CA ASP A 76 15.91 15.86 2.70
C ASP A 76 16.26 15.15 4.02
N ALA A 77 15.31 14.99 4.95
CA ALA A 77 15.50 14.27 6.20
C ALA A 77 15.15 12.79 6.09
N VAL A 78 14.45 12.36 5.03
CA VAL A 78 14.21 10.95 4.73
C VAL A 78 15.53 10.33 4.26
N THR A 79 16.09 9.42 5.05
CA THR A 79 17.45 8.91 4.78
C THR A 79 17.48 7.97 3.57
N PRO A 80 18.60 7.89 2.84
CA PRO A 80 18.76 6.89 1.78
C PRO A 80 18.54 5.45 2.26
N GLU A 81 18.99 5.12 3.47
CA GLU A 81 18.76 3.81 4.10
C GLU A 81 17.25 3.54 4.29
N LYS A 82 16.47 4.54 4.69
CA LYS A 82 15.01 4.41 4.81
C LYS A 82 14.39 4.15 3.43
N ILE A 83 14.79 4.88 2.39
CA ILE A 83 14.28 4.69 1.03
C ILE A 83 14.54 3.26 0.54
N GLU A 84 15.78 2.77 0.69
CA GLU A 84 16.15 1.39 0.37
C GLU A 84 15.33 0.38 1.20
N THR A 85 15.11 0.64 2.49
CA THR A 85 14.26 -0.21 3.35
C THR A 85 12.85 -0.35 2.80
N LEU A 86 12.24 0.77 2.38
CA LEU A 86 10.89 0.79 1.81
C LEU A 86 10.83 0.08 0.45
N TYR A 87 11.85 0.26 -0.38
CA TYR A 87 11.97 -0.45 -1.64
C TYR A 87 11.98 -1.97 -1.44
N TRP A 88 12.78 -2.49 -0.51
CA TRP A 88 12.79 -3.93 -0.21
C TRP A 88 11.51 -4.42 0.47
N ALA A 89 10.90 -3.61 1.35
CA ALA A 89 9.59 -3.91 1.94
C ALA A 89 8.53 -4.13 0.84
N MET A 90 8.55 -3.30 -0.20
CA MET A 90 7.63 -3.41 -1.33
C MET A 90 7.82 -4.74 -2.09
N LYS A 91 9.04 -5.25 -2.19
CA LYS A 91 9.30 -6.55 -2.85
C LYS A 91 8.74 -7.71 -2.04
N GLU A 92 8.82 -7.65 -0.71
CA GLU A 92 8.20 -8.64 0.18
C GLU A 92 6.67 -8.63 0.02
N VAL A 93 6.06 -7.45 0.07
CA VAL A 93 4.61 -7.26 -0.13
C VAL A 93 4.16 -7.76 -1.50
N LYS A 94 4.85 -7.34 -2.56
CA LYS A 94 4.57 -7.75 -3.94
C LYS A 94 4.58 -9.28 -4.09
N ALA A 95 5.57 -9.95 -3.50
CA ALA A 95 5.69 -11.39 -3.59
C ALA A 95 4.50 -12.12 -2.93
N GLN A 96 4.09 -11.72 -1.73
CA GLN A 96 2.95 -12.35 -1.05
C GLN A 96 1.62 -12.01 -1.72
N PHE A 97 1.45 -10.77 -2.18
CA PHE A 97 0.26 -10.37 -2.93
C PHE A 97 0.09 -11.22 -4.18
N HIS A 98 1.11 -11.38 -5.02
CA HIS A 98 1.01 -12.20 -6.24
C HIS A 98 0.74 -13.68 -5.97
N ARG A 99 1.20 -14.22 -4.83
CA ARG A 99 0.83 -15.57 -4.41
C ARG A 99 -0.66 -15.68 -4.14
N ILE A 100 -1.29 -14.67 -3.55
CA ILE A 100 -2.71 -14.66 -3.18
C ILE A 100 -3.60 -14.28 -4.38
N SER A 101 -3.25 -13.22 -5.11
CA SER A 101 -4.01 -12.73 -6.26
C SER A 101 -3.97 -13.71 -7.45
N LEU A 102 -3.02 -14.64 -7.45
CA LEU A 102 -2.75 -15.59 -8.53
C LEU A 102 -2.57 -14.86 -9.88
N ASN A 103 -1.97 -13.68 -9.85
CA ASN A 103 -1.75 -12.83 -11.00
C ASN A 103 -0.59 -11.85 -10.77
N ASP A 104 0.39 -11.87 -11.67
CA ASP A 104 1.49 -10.89 -11.74
C ASP A 104 1.49 -10.08 -13.05
N ILE A 105 0.43 -10.23 -13.86
CA ILE A 105 0.23 -9.50 -15.11
C ILE A 105 -0.75 -8.35 -14.84
N PRO A 106 -0.39 -7.08 -15.08
CA PRO A 106 -1.32 -5.97 -14.87
C PRO A 106 -2.61 -6.18 -15.67
N LEU A 107 -3.77 -5.94 -15.04
CA LEU A 107 -5.08 -6.13 -15.68
C LEU A 107 -5.27 -5.21 -16.88
N GLU A 108 -4.67 -4.03 -16.82
CA GLU A 108 -4.67 -3.01 -17.86
C GLU A 108 -3.24 -2.49 -18.10
N GLN A 109 -2.98 -1.97 -19.30
CA GLN A 109 -1.66 -1.50 -19.74
C GLN A 109 -1.77 -0.05 -20.18
N GLY A 110 -0.74 0.77 -19.93
CA GLY A 110 -0.72 2.18 -20.29
C GLY A 110 -1.42 3.09 -19.27
N ASN A 111 -1.76 2.55 -18.10
CA ASN A 111 -2.28 3.32 -16.96
C ASN A 111 -1.14 4.04 -16.23
N ALA A 112 -1.47 5.04 -15.42
CA ALA A 112 -0.47 5.87 -14.74
C ALA A 112 0.39 5.07 -13.75
N ASP A 113 -0.15 3.98 -13.21
CA ASP A 113 0.47 3.02 -12.32
C ASP A 113 1.46 2.07 -13.04
N ASP A 114 1.71 2.22 -14.35
CA ASP A 114 2.89 1.64 -15.01
C ASP A 114 4.20 2.13 -14.38
N SER A 115 4.13 3.22 -13.62
CA SER A 115 5.16 3.58 -12.65
C SER A 115 4.52 3.96 -11.32
N LEU A 116 5.16 3.58 -10.22
CA LEU A 116 4.77 4.01 -8.88
C LEU A 116 5.64 5.17 -8.42
N ILE A 117 5.01 6.26 -8.02
CA ILE A 117 5.67 7.41 -7.38
C ILE A 117 5.30 7.42 -5.90
N ALA A 118 6.30 7.31 -5.02
CA ALA A 118 6.14 7.53 -3.59
C ALA A 118 6.62 8.93 -3.23
N VAL A 119 5.69 9.79 -2.80
CA VAL A 119 5.96 11.14 -2.29
C VAL A 119 6.01 11.08 -0.76
N ILE A 120 7.19 11.35 -0.18
CA ILE A 120 7.43 11.22 1.26
C ILE A 120 7.94 12.54 1.83
N TYR A 121 7.07 13.27 2.51
CA TYR A 121 7.42 14.50 3.23
C TYR A 121 8.24 14.19 4.49
N ASN A 122 8.99 15.17 5.00
CA ASN A 122 9.83 14.98 6.19
C ASN A 122 9.03 14.80 7.50
N SER A 123 7.80 15.32 7.56
CA SER A 123 7.03 15.38 8.81
C SER A 123 5.52 15.50 8.56
N PRO A 124 4.65 15.24 9.56
CA PRO A 124 3.21 15.49 9.44
C PRO A 124 2.88 16.97 9.20
N ALA A 125 3.75 17.89 9.65
CA ALA A 125 3.58 19.33 9.42
C ALA A 125 3.84 19.69 7.95
N ASP A 126 4.89 19.12 7.35
CA ASP A 126 5.18 19.30 5.93
C ASP A 126 4.13 18.63 5.04
N TYR A 127 3.58 17.50 5.49
CA TYR A 127 2.49 16.82 4.78
C TYR A 127 1.25 17.71 4.61
N GLN A 128 0.99 18.67 5.50
CA GLN A 128 -0.15 19.59 5.35
C GLN A 128 -0.11 20.39 4.04
N TYR A 129 1.08 20.64 3.49
CA TYR A 129 1.25 21.32 2.21
C TYR A 129 0.84 20.47 1.00
N ASN A 130 0.63 19.16 1.18
CA ASN A 130 0.10 18.29 0.13
C ASN A 130 -1.28 18.74 -0.36
N ASN A 131 -2.07 19.40 0.49
CA ASN A 131 -3.34 19.98 0.09
C ASN A 131 -3.15 21.14 -0.90
N PHE A 132 -2.25 22.07 -0.61
CA PHE A 132 -1.90 23.16 -1.53
C PHE A 132 -1.30 22.63 -2.83
N LEU A 133 -0.39 21.65 -2.75
CA LEU A 133 0.33 21.14 -3.92
C LEU A 133 -0.51 20.25 -4.83
N TYR A 134 -1.46 19.49 -4.29
CA TYR A 134 -2.17 18.44 -5.02
C TYR A 134 -3.69 18.45 -4.83
N GLY A 135 -4.24 19.34 -4.00
CA GLY A 135 -5.68 19.39 -3.68
C GLY A 135 -6.19 18.20 -2.84
N LEU A 136 -5.28 17.39 -2.29
CA LEU A 136 -5.62 16.17 -1.55
C LEU A 136 -5.79 16.43 -0.05
N SER A 137 -6.62 15.63 0.62
CA SER A 137 -6.80 15.71 2.08
C SER A 137 -5.55 15.19 2.81
N THR A 138 -5.17 15.85 3.89
CA THR A 138 -4.02 15.50 4.73
C THR A 138 -4.44 14.96 6.11
N SER A 139 -5.73 14.68 6.29
CA SER A 139 -6.31 14.13 7.52
C SER A 139 -6.23 12.60 7.55
N ASN A 140 -5.06 12.05 7.25
CA ASN A 140 -4.74 10.62 7.16
C ASN A 140 -3.21 10.43 7.34
N GLY A 141 -2.77 9.18 7.50
CA GLY A 141 -1.34 8.86 7.55
C GLY A 141 -0.66 8.89 6.18
N GLY A 142 -1.44 8.71 5.13
CA GLY A 142 -1.05 8.66 3.73
C GLY A 142 -2.25 8.29 2.86
N MET A 143 -2.06 8.32 1.54
CA MET A 143 -3.05 7.84 0.58
C MET A 143 -2.41 7.52 -0.77
N TYR A 144 -2.90 6.47 -1.43
CA TYR A 144 -2.61 6.17 -2.81
C TYR A 144 -3.66 6.74 -3.77
N ILE A 145 -3.21 7.41 -4.83
CA ILE A 145 -4.05 7.94 -5.91
C ILE A 145 -3.73 7.17 -7.19
N GLU A 146 -4.56 6.19 -7.49
CA GLU A 146 -4.36 5.26 -8.60
C GLU A 146 -4.27 5.95 -9.97
N SER A 147 -5.16 6.91 -10.24
CA SER A 147 -5.15 7.65 -11.51
C SER A 147 -3.85 8.43 -11.79
N TRP A 148 -3.00 8.59 -10.76
CA TRP A 148 -1.70 9.25 -10.85
C TRP A 148 -0.54 8.29 -10.63
N GLY A 149 -0.79 7.01 -10.34
CA GLY A 149 0.24 6.06 -9.92
C GLY A 149 1.05 6.57 -8.72
N THR A 150 0.45 7.39 -7.85
CA THR A 150 1.21 8.15 -6.84
C THR A 150 0.67 7.93 -5.43
N PHE A 151 1.55 7.52 -4.53
CA PHE A 151 1.33 7.42 -3.09
C PHE A 151 1.92 8.64 -2.37
N PHE A 152 1.17 9.21 -1.43
CA PHE A 152 1.59 10.37 -0.63
C PHE A 152 1.61 10.03 0.86
N THR A 153 2.71 10.31 1.54
CA THR A 153 2.89 10.08 2.99
C THR A 153 3.99 10.97 3.56
N TYR A 154 4.37 10.76 4.82
CA TYR A 154 5.43 11.51 5.50
C TYR A 154 6.29 10.60 6.38
N GLU A 155 7.50 10.99 6.74
CA GLU A 155 8.24 10.34 7.81
C GLU A 155 7.64 10.72 9.17
N ARG A 156 7.65 9.79 10.13
CA ARG A 156 7.07 10.01 11.46
C ARG A 156 7.86 9.37 12.58
N THR A 157 7.76 9.99 13.74
CA THR A 157 8.20 9.45 15.02
C THR A 157 7.10 8.60 15.66
N PRO A 158 7.43 7.70 16.61
CA PRO A 158 6.44 6.94 17.37
C PRO A 158 5.49 7.80 18.24
N GLN A 159 5.78 9.10 18.42
CA GLN A 159 4.89 10.03 19.11
C GLN A 159 3.82 10.62 18.19
N GLU A 160 4.08 10.66 16.88
CA GLU A 160 3.19 11.23 15.88
C GLU A 160 2.22 10.19 15.31
N SER A 161 2.60 8.91 15.33
CA SER A 161 1.78 7.80 14.82
C SER A 161 2.14 6.50 15.54
N ILE A 162 1.15 5.62 15.68
CA ILE A 162 1.36 4.23 16.10
C ILE A 162 1.97 3.39 14.98
N TYR A 163 1.70 3.74 13.72
CA TYR A 163 2.28 3.10 12.54
C TYR A 163 3.58 3.80 12.14
N THR A 164 4.63 3.01 11.90
CA THR A 164 5.87 3.54 11.31
C THR A 164 5.64 3.93 9.84
N LEU A 165 6.61 4.63 9.24
CA LEU A 165 6.59 4.88 7.79
C LEU A 165 6.58 3.57 7.00
N GLU A 166 7.33 2.56 7.42
CA GLU A 166 7.35 1.27 6.73
C GLU A 166 6.01 0.54 6.83
N ASP A 167 5.39 0.50 8.01
CA ASP A 167 4.08 -0.13 8.19
C ASP A 167 3.03 0.47 7.25
N LEU A 168 2.95 1.81 7.22
CA LEU A 168 1.98 2.49 6.38
C LEU A 168 2.35 2.34 4.89
N PHE A 169 3.63 2.37 4.54
CA PHE A 169 4.06 2.16 3.16
C PHE A 169 3.67 0.76 2.66
N ARG A 170 3.84 -0.27 3.49
CA ARG A 170 3.44 -1.65 3.15
C ARG A 170 1.92 -1.76 2.92
N HIS A 171 1.13 -1.08 3.74
CA HIS A 171 -0.33 -0.99 3.57
C HIS A 171 -0.70 -0.30 2.25
N GLU A 172 -0.22 0.92 2.03
CA GLU A 172 -0.60 1.74 0.87
C GLU A 172 -0.06 1.18 -0.46
N PHE A 173 1.09 0.52 -0.42
CA PHE A 173 1.59 -0.22 -1.57
C PHE A 173 0.68 -1.40 -1.95
N THR A 174 -0.10 -1.94 -1.00
CA THR A 174 -1.11 -2.96 -1.32
C THR A 174 -2.23 -2.37 -2.17
N HIS A 175 -2.67 -1.12 -1.93
CA HIS A 175 -3.66 -0.46 -2.80
C HIS A 175 -3.17 -0.27 -4.22
N TYR A 176 -1.88 0.02 -4.41
CA TYR A 176 -1.26 -0.01 -5.74
C TYR A 176 -1.38 -1.39 -6.39
N LEU A 177 -1.11 -2.46 -5.65
CA LEU A 177 -1.19 -3.82 -6.18
C LEU A 177 -2.63 -4.25 -6.48
N GLN A 178 -3.59 -3.84 -5.64
CA GLN A 178 -5.01 -4.06 -5.80
C GLN A 178 -5.51 -3.49 -7.14
N GLY A 179 -5.37 -2.18 -7.36
CA GLY A 179 -5.78 -1.54 -8.62
C GLY A 179 -5.05 -2.10 -9.85
N ARG A 180 -3.76 -2.43 -9.72
CA ARG A 180 -2.97 -2.89 -10.86
C ARG A 180 -3.22 -4.34 -11.27
N TYR A 181 -3.41 -5.24 -10.31
CA TYR A 181 -3.35 -6.68 -10.53
C TYR A 181 -4.59 -7.47 -10.09
N LEU A 182 -5.53 -6.84 -9.35
CA LEU A 182 -6.69 -7.53 -8.78
C LEU A 182 -8.02 -6.90 -9.19
N GLU A 183 -8.15 -5.58 -9.15
CA GLU A 183 -9.43 -4.93 -9.40
C GLU A 183 -9.50 -4.36 -10.82
N PRO A 184 -10.53 -4.72 -11.62
CA PRO A 184 -10.64 -4.23 -12.99
C PRO A 184 -11.10 -2.77 -13.05
N GLY A 185 -10.57 -2.02 -14.02
CA GLY A 185 -10.84 -0.60 -14.19
C GLY A 185 -10.21 0.26 -13.09
N MET A 186 -10.30 1.57 -13.23
CA MET A 186 -9.84 2.49 -12.19
C MET A 186 -10.74 2.39 -10.95
N TRP A 187 -10.18 2.66 -9.79
CA TRP A 187 -10.81 2.79 -8.48
C TRP A 187 -12.06 3.67 -8.57
N TRP A 188 -13.20 3.12 -8.12
CA TRP A 188 -14.57 3.66 -8.26
C TRP A 188 -15.12 3.84 -9.68
N GLN A 189 -14.44 3.36 -10.72
CA GLN A 189 -14.87 3.53 -12.12
C GLN A 189 -15.33 2.23 -12.78
N HIS A 190 -15.36 1.13 -12.03
CA HIS A 190 -15.87 -0.17 -12.48
C HIS A 190 -17.06 -0.65 -11.63
N PRO A 191 -18.05 -1.37 -12.21
CA PRO A 191 -19.21 -1.87 -11.46
C PRO A 191 -18.90 -2.76 -10.26
N ILE A 192 -17.68 -3.30 -10.15
CA ILE A 192 -17.25 -4.06 -8.96
C ILE A 192 -17.28 -3.18 -7.70
N TYR A 193 -17.05 -1.87 -7.83
CA TYR A 193 -17.07 -0.90 -6.73
C TYR A 193 -18.49 -0.40 -6.36
N ASP A 194 -19.52 -0.73 -7.15
CA ASP A 194 -20.88 -0.23 -6.89
C ASP A 194 -21.32 -0.59 -5.46
N ASN A 195 -21.98 0.35 -4.78
CA ASN A 195 -22.47 0.20 -3.39
C ASN A 195 -21.36 0.00 -2.35
N GLU A 196 -20.13 0.43 -2.66
CA GLU A 196 -18.97 0.32 -1.76
C GLU A 196 -18.61 -1.13 -1.38
N ARG A 197 -18.83 -2.08 -2.31
CA ARG A 197 -18.57 -3.52 -2.07
C ARG A 197 -17.19 -3.81 -1.50
N LEU A 198 -16.20 -3.10 -2.00
CA LEU A 198 -14.80 -3.43 -1.76
C LEU A 198 -14.19 -2.68 -0.57
N THR A 199 -14.89 -1.74 0.07
CA THR A 199 -14.29 -0.94 1.16
C THR A 199 -13.69 -1.77 2.29
N TRP A 200 -14.41 -2.78 2.80
CA TRP A 200 -13.87 -3.66 3.84
C TRP A 200 -12.76 -4.58 3.31
N PHE A 201 -12.87 -4.96 2.03
CA PHE A 201 -11.94 -5.86 1.36
C PHE A 201 -10.60 -5.15 1.15
N ASP A 202 -10.61 -3.98 0.49
CA ASP A 202 -9.43 -3.20 0.13
C ASP A 202 -8.59 -2.89 1.37
N GLU A 203 -9.24 -2.36 2.41
CA GLU A 203 -8.60 -1.92 3.64
C GLU A 203 -8.19 -3.10 4.53
N GLY A 204 -9.05 -4.11 4.65
CA GLY A 204 -8.74 -5.30 5.44
C GLY A 204 -7.60 -6.12 4.83
N GLU A 205 -7.57 -6.25 3.51
CA GLU A 205 -6.51 -6.94 2.77
C GLU A 205 -5.21 -6.13 2.85
N ALA A 206 -5.26 -4.81 2.67
CA ALA A 206 -4.09 -3.94 2.81
C ALA A 206 -3.46 -4.05 4.21
N GLU A 207 -4.27 -4.06 5.27
CA GLU A 207 -3.77 -4.27 6.63
C GLU A 207 -3.16 -5.66 6.84
N PHE A 208 -3.72 -6.69 6.20
CA PHE A 208 -3.23 -8.07 6.25
C PHE A 208 -1.93 -8.23 5.47
N ILE A 209 -1.92 -7.87 4.19
CA ILE A 209 -0.78 -7.96 3.28
C ILE A 209 0.39 -7.07 3.74
N ALA A 210 0.14 -5.98 4.46
CA ALA A 210 1.21 -5.24 5.12
C ALA A 210 2.06 -6.11 6.07
N GLY A 211 1.53 -7.26 6.51
CA GLY A 211 2.23 -8.29 7.27
C GLY A 211 3.22 -9.15 6.46
N SER A 212 3.42 -8.87 5.17
CA SER A 212 4.27 -9.69 4.30
C SER A 212 5.71 -9.77 4.77
N SER A 213 6.32 -10.95 4.58
CA SER A 213 7.73 -11.19 4.87
C SER A 213 8.39 -11.98 3.74
N ARG A 214 9.73 -11.94 3.68
CA ARG A 214 10.50 -12.70 2.69
C ARG A 214 10.36 -14.22 2.81
N LEU A 215 10.42 -14.75 4.03
CA LEU A 215 10.55 -16.20 4.28
C LEU A 215 9.29 -16.85 4.87
N ASN A 216 8.49 -16.11 5.63
CA ASN A 216 7.45 -16.69 6.48
C ASN A 216 6.03 -16.39 5.97
N GLY A 217 5.87 -15.99 4.71
CA GLY A 217 4.57 -15.58 4.19
C GLY A 217 4.07 -14.27 4.81
N VAL A 218 2.76 -14.12 4.94
CA VAL A 218 2.12 -12.99 5.63
C VAL A 218 2.04 -13.28 7.13
N GLN A 219 2.67 -12.45 7.94
CA GLN A 219 2.71 -12.52 9.39
C GLN A 219 1.57 -11.70 10.02
N THR A 220 1.03 -12.20 11.12
CA THR A 220 0.06 -11.46 11.93
C THR A 220 0.73 -10.24 12.57
N ARG A 221 0.19 -9.05 12.29
CA ARG A 221 0.68 -7.76 12.79
C ARG A 221 0.24 -7.52 14.23
N ARG A 222 1.20 -7.21 15.11
CA ARG A 222 0.95 -6.92 16.51
C ARG A 222 0.08 -5.68 16.67
N THR A 223 0.38 -4.61 15.93
CA THR A 223 -0.37 -3.34 16.03
C THR A 223 -1.86 -3.55 15.75
N MET A 224 -2.20 -4.41 14.77
CA MET A 224 -3.60 -4.72 14.46
C MET A 224 -4.26 -5.57 15.55
N VAL A 225 -3.55 -6.56 16.10
CA VAL A 225 -4.06 -7.38 17.21
C VAL A 225 -4.28 -6.56 18.49
N GLU A 226 -3.43 -5.55 18.75
CA GLU A 226 -3.60 -4.65 19.90
C GLU A 226 -4.90 -3.84 19.81
N ASN A 227 -5.34 -3.48 18.60
CA ASN A 227 -6.59 -2.73 18.35
C ASN A 227 -7.87 -3.57 18.49
N ILE A 228 -7.78 -4.91 18.40
CA ILE A 228 -8.94 -5.79 18.61
C ILE A 228 -9.43 -5.67 20.07
N ALA A 229 -10.75 -5.50 20.26
CA ALA A 229 -11.34 -5.40 21.59
C ALA A 229 -11.22 -6.72 22.38
N TRP A 230 -11.08 -6.64 23.71
CA TRP A 230 -10.98 -7.83 24.56
C TRP A 230 -12.31 -8.57 24.69
N GLU A 231 -13.42 -7.86 24.82
CA GLU A 231 -14.75 -8.45 25.00
C GLU A 231 -15.44 -8.58 23.64
N GLU A 232 -16.05 -9.75 23.36
CA GLU A 232 -16.75 -10.03 22.10
C GLU A 232 -17.84 -8.99 21.78
N VAL A 233 -18.52 -8.45 22.81
CA VAL A 233 -19.59 -7.45 22.65
C VAL A 233 -19.13 -6.12 22.04
N ASP A 234 -17.83 -5.83 22.11
CA ASP A 234 -17.22 -4.62 21.56
C ASP A 234 -16.53 -4.88 20.20
N ARG A 235 -16.65 -6.10 19.66
CA ARG A 235 -16.10 -6.50 18.36
C ARG A 235 -17.16 -6.42 17.27
N MET A 236 -16.72 -6.20 16.03
CA MET A 236 -17.61 -6.35 14.88
C MET A 236 -17.85 -7.85 14.62
N SER A 237 -19.08 -8.18 14.28
CA SER A 237 -19.47 -9.46 13.68
C SER A 237 -19.07 -9.51 12.20
N LEU A 238 -19.03 -10.71 11.60
CA LEU A 238 -18.78 -10.85 10.17
C LEU A 238 -19.79 -10.08 9.32
N ALA A 239 -21.06 -10.07 9.72
CA ALA A 239 -22.10 -9.31 9.04
C ALA A 239 -21.79 -7.80 9.04
N GLU A 240 -21.24 -7.26 10.13
CA GLU A 240 -20.82 -5.86 10.19
C GLU A 240 -19.56 -5.59 9.37
N VAL A 241 -18.60 -6.53 9.33
CA VAL A 241 -17.36 -6.40 8.55
C VAL A 241 -17.66 -6.38 7.05
N VAL A 242 -18.36 -7.38 6.52
CA VAL A 242 -18.56 -7.52 5.06
C VAL A 242 -19.56 -6.52 4.47
N ASN A 243 -20.25 -5.75 5.32
CA ASN A 243 -21.12 -4.63 4.93
C ASN A 243 -20.54 -3.27 5.35
N ALA A 244 -19.29 -3.20 5.79
CA ALA A 244 -18.67 -1.95 6.21
C ALA A 244 -18.40 -1.03 5.02
N GLN A 245 -18.58 0.27 5.27
CA GLN A 245 -18.37 1.35 4.31
C GLN A 245 -17.49 2.42 4.97
N TYR A 246 -16.97 3.35 4.17
CA TYR A 246 -16.12 4.41 4.69
C TYR A 246 -16.88 5.29 5.71
N GLY A 247 -16.22 5.64 6.81
CA GLY A 247 -16.79 6.49 7.86
C GLY A 247 -16.45 6.07 9.30
N SER A 248 -15.85 4.90 9.49
CA SER A 248 -15.31 4.43 10.77
C SER A 248 -13.98 3.71 10.56
N TRP A 249 -13.06 3.80 11.51
CA TRP A 249 -11.77 3.09 11.45
C TRP A 249 -11.84 1.65 11.96
N ALA A 250 -12.92 1.27 12.64
CA ALA A 250 -13.01 -0.04 13.28
C ALA A 250 -12.91 -1.19 12.28
N PHE A 251 -13.51 -1.05 11.10
CA PHE A 251 -13.59 -2.14 10.13
C PHE A 251 -12.22 -2.51 9.53
N TYR A 252 -11.23 -1.63 9.55
CA TYR A 252 -9.85 -1.94 9.14
C TYR A 252 -9.27 -3.06 10.01
N THR A 253 -9.45 -2.93 11.33
CA THR A 253 -8.96 -3.92 12.32
C THR A 253 -9.72 -5.24 12.21
N TYR A 254 -11.04 -5.18 12.05
CA TYR A 254 -11.87 -6.38 12.00
C TYR A 254 -11.81 -7.08 10.62
N GLY A 255 -11.62 -6.32 9.54
CA GLY A 255 -11.29 -6.83 8.20
C GLY A 255 -9.95 -7.55 8.20
N PHE A 256 -8.89 -6.93 8.76
CA PHE A 256 -7.60 -7.60 8.98
C PHE A 256 -7.75 -8.95 9.68
N ALA A 257 -8.50 -8.98 10.79
CA ALA A 257 -8.70 -10.21 11.56
C ALA A 257 -9.41 -11.28 10.73
N PHE A 258 -10.32 -10.89 9.82
CA PHE A 258 -11.01 -11.83 8.95
C PHE A 258 -10.09 -12.35 7.83
N PHE A 259 -9.26 -11.51 7.21
CA PHE A 259 -8.24 -11.98 6.27
C PHE A 259 -7.21 -12.91 6.92
N ASP A 260 -6.76 -12.58 8.14
CA ASP A 260 -5.86 -13.47 8.91
C ASP A 260 -6.54 -14.82 9.23
N TYR A 261 -7.84 -14.81 9.58
CA TYR A 261 -8.63 -16.04 9.75
C TYR A 261 -8.72 -16.85 8.46
N MET A 262 -9.09 -16.21 7.34
CA MET A 262 -9.25 -16.88 6.05
C MET A 262 -7.92 -17.45 5.55
N TYR A 263 -6.84 -16.69 5.67
CA TYR A 263 -5.51 -17.15 5.27
C TYR A 263 -5.08 -18.42 6.02
N LYS A 264 -5.45 -18.57 7.29
CA LYS A 264 -5.09 -19.73 8.12
C LYS A 264 -6.08 -20.89 8.03
N ASN A 265 -7.35 -20.61 7.81
CA ASN A 265 -8.42 -21.60 8.00
C ASN A 265 -9.34 -21.78 6.80
N ARG A 266 -9.46 -20.78 5.93
CA ARG A 266 -10.44 -20.73 4.82
C ARG A 266 -9.83 -20.11 3.55
N MET A 267 -8.67 -20.62 3.14
CA MET A 267 -8.00 -20.16 1.91
C MET A 267 -8.88 -20.39 0.67
N ASP A 268 -9.75 -21.40 0.70
CA ASP A 268 -10.79 -21.61 -0.31
C ASP A 268 -11.68 -20.37 -0.49
N MET A 269 -12.17 -19.80 0.62
CA MET A 269 -13.02 -18.60 0.61
C MET A 269 -12.26 -17.35 0.15
N PHE A 270 -11.00 -17.21 0.58
CA PHE A 270 -10.17 -16.08 0.17
C PHE A 270 -9.94 -16.11 -1.35
N LEU A 271 -9.50 -17.25 -1.90
CA LEU A 271 -9.26 -17.40 -3.34
C LEU A 271 -10.55 -17.25 -4.16
N GLU A 272 -11.70 -17.65 -3.63
CA GLU A 272 -13.00 -17.42 -4.26
C GLU A 272 -13.35 -15.93 -4.35
N MET A 273 -13.12 -15.14 -3.28
CA MET A 273 -13.27 -13.68 -3.35
C MET A 273 -12.33 -13.03 -4.37
N ILE A 274 -11.07 -13.45 -4.37
CA ILE A 274 -10.07 -12.97 -5.36
C ILE A 274 -10.54 -13.23 -6.78
N ASP A 275 -11.10 -14.41 -7.08
CA ASP A 275 -11.62 -14.73 -8.42
C ASP A 275 -12.81 -13.83 -8.81
N TYR A 276 -13.75 -13.61 -7.89
CA TYR A 276 -14.90 -12.74 -8.15
C TYR A 276 -14.51 -11.29 -8.39
N ILE A 277 -13.58 -10.75 -7.61
CA ILE A 277 -13.09 -9.36 -7.77
C ILE A 277 -12.34 -9.23 -9.09
N LYS A 278 -11.37 -10.12 -9.35
CA LYS A 278 -10.58 -10.13 -10.59
C LYS A 278 -11.42 -10.31 -11.85
N GLY A 279 -12.47 -11.11 -11.76
CA GLY A 279 -13.45 -11.29 -12.82
C GLY A 279 -14.46 -10.15 -12.98
N GLY A 280 -14.44 -9.15 -12.08
CA GLY A 280 -15.41 -8.06 -12.05
C GLY A 280 -16.84 -8.52 -11.73
N ASN A 281 -17.00 -9.67 -11.06
CA ASN A 281 -18.28 -10.33 -10.83
C ASN A 281 -18.92 -9.87 -9.52
N GLY A 282 -19.41 -8.62 -9.51
CA GLY A 282 -20.06 -8.04 -8.33
C GLY A 282 -21.28 -8.81 -7.82
N SER A 283 -22.02 -9.52 -8.69
CA SER A 283 -23.18 -10.33 -8.26
C SER A 283 -22.75 -11.56 -7.47
N ALA A 284 -21.71 -12.27 -7.91
CA ALA A 284 -21.21 -13.43 -7.16
C ALA A 284 -20.54 -12.99 -5.85
N PHE A 285 -19.85 -11.85 -5.88
CA PHE A 285 -19.33 -11.23 -4.67
C PHE A 285 -20.46 -10.91 -3.68
N ASP A 286 -21.54 -10.27 -4.12
CA ASP A 286 -22.71 -9.98 -3.28
C ASP A 286 -23.33 -11.26 -2.68
N ASP A 287 -23.47 -12.32 -3.48
CA ASP A 287 -24.00 -13.60 -3.01
C ASP A 287 -23.11 -14.22 -1.91
N LEU A 288 -21.78 -14.17 -2.08
CA LEU A 288 -20.82 -14.64 -1.08
C LEU A 288 -20.84 -13.78 0.19
N MET A 289 -20.92 -12.45 0.08
CA MET A 289 -21.03 -11.57 1.24
C MET A 289 -22.31 -11.83 2.03
N ASN A 290 -23.42 -12.09 1.33
CA ASN A 290 -24.67 -12.48 1.97
C ASN A 290 -24.57 -13.84 2.67
N GLU A 291 -23.87 -14.81 2.10
CA GLU A 291 -23.61 -16.11 2.76
C GLU A 291 -22.81 -15.90 4.05
N ILE A 292 -21.68 -15.19 3.97
CA ILE A 292 -20.81 -14.90 5.12
C ILE A 292 -21.57 -14.15 6.22
N ALA A 293 -22.36 -13.12 5.86
CA ALA A 293 -23.11 -12.32 6.81
C ALA A 293 -24.21 -13.11 7.57
N ASN A 294 -24.71 -14.20 7.00
CA ASN A 294 -25.79 -15.01 7.59
C ASN A 294 -25.30 -16.34 8.18
N ASP A 295 -24.00 -16.64 8.15
CA ASP A 295 -23.43 -17.84 8.74
C ASP A 295 -23.01 -17.61 10.21
N GLU A 296 -23.92 -17.96 11.12
CA GLU A 296 -23.67 -17.87 12.57
C GLU A 296 -22.47 -18.72 13.03
N GLN A 297 -22.22 -19.86 12.36
CA GLN A 297 -21.12 -20.75 12.73
C GLN A 297 -19.78 -20.16 12.30
N LEU A 298 -19.69 -19.63 11.09
CA LEU A 298 -18.52 -18.92 10.59
C LEU A 298 -18.21 -17.70 11.46
N ASN A 299 -19.24 -16.93 11.84
CA ASN A 299 -19.05 -15.81 12.76
C ASN A 299 -18.51 -16.28 14.12
N GLY A 300 -19.00 -17.41 14.65
CA GLY A 300 -18.44 -18.01 15.87
C GLY A 300 -16.95 -18.31 15.75
N TYR A 301 -16.51 -18.94 14.66
CA TYR A 301 -15.09 -19.20 14.42
C TYR A 301 -14.26 -17.93 14.26
N TYR A 302 -14.82 -16.90 13.64
CA TYR A 302 -14.17 -15.61 13.53
C TYR A 302 -13.98 -14.93 14.90
N GLN A 303 -14.98 -15.01 15.80
CA GLN A 303 -14.84 -14.49 17.17
C GLN A 303 -13.81 -15.30 17.98
N GLU A 304 -13.82 -16.63 17.87
CA GLU A 304 -12.82 -17.51 18.50
C GLU A 304 -11.40 -17.21 17.98
N HIS A 305 -11.25 -16.96 16.68
CA HIS A 305 -9.97 -16.56 16.10
C HIS A 305 -9.45 -15.25 16.70
N MET A 306 -10.32 -14.25 16.89
CA MET A 306 -9.94 -13.01 17.56
C MET A 306 -9.56 -13.22 19.03
N ASP A 307 -10.20 -14.15 19.75
CA ASP A 307 -9.77 -14.54 21.09
C ASP A 307 -8.36 -15.14 21.08
N GLU A 308 -8.06 -16.02 20.13
CA GLU A 308 -6.73 -16.61 19.95
C GLU A 308 -5.68 -15.54 19.64
N LEU A 309 -6.00 -14.58 18.76
CA LEU A 309 -5.12 -13.44 18.48
C LEU A 309 -4.85 -12.63 19.75
N LYS A 310 -5.87 -12.23 20.50
CA LYS A 310 -5.69 -11.45 21.74
C LYS A 310 -4.94 -12.22 22.81
N ALA A 311 -5.22 -13.50 22.98
CA ALA A 311 -4.53 -14.35 23.95
C ALA A 311 -3.02 -14.49 23.67
N ASN A 312 -2.63 -14.37 22.40
CA ASN A 312 -1.24 -14.50 21.96
C ASN A 312 -0.62 -13.15 21.53
N GLN A 313 -1.23 -12.01 21.86
CA GLN A 313 -0.82 -10.69 21.34
C GLN A 313 0.68 -10.39 21.50
N ASP A 314 1.29 -10.82 22.62
CA ASP A 314 2.69 -10.53 22.93
C ASP A 314 3.68 -11.43 22.18
N SER A 315 3.18 -12.46 21.49
CA SER A 315 3.99 -13.32 20.61
C SER A 315 4.15 -12.77 19.20
N PHE A 316 3.32 -11.80 18.82
CA PHE A 316 3.37 -11.16 17.51
C PHE A 316 4.30 -9.95 17.50
N SER A 317 4.83 -9.64 16.31
CA SER A 317 5.60 -8.44 16.02
C SER A 317 5.22 -7.94 14.63
N ASP A 318 5.20 -6.63 14.44
CA ASP A 318 5.01 -6.07 13.11
C ASP A 318 6.26 -6.37 12.25
N PRO A 319 6.08 -6.85 11.01
CA PRO A 319 7.19 -7.15 10.12
C PRO A 319 8.02 -5.92 9.79
N VAL A 320 9.34 -6.12 9.81
CA VAL A 320 10.32 -5.11 9.41
C VAL A 320 11.25 -5.71 8.38
N THR A 321 11.61 -4.92 7.37
CA THR A 321 12.59 -5.31 6.37
C THR A 321 13.92 -5.65 7.06
N GLY A 322 14.40 -6.86 6.83
CA GLY A 322 15.60 -7.37 7.49
C GLY A 322 16.90 -6.71 7.00
N GLY A 323 17.92 -6.69 7.86
CA GLY A 323 19.24 -6.13 7.51
C GLY A 323 20.00 -6.88 6.39
N ALA A 324 19.53 -8.07 5.99
CA ALA A 324 20.15 -8.88 4.94
C ALA A 324 20.18 -8.17 3.58
N TYR A 325 19.22 -7.28 3.31
CA TYR A 325 19.17 -6.49 2.07
C TYR A 325 20.30 -5.45 1.93
N PHE A 326 21.01 -5.14 3.02
CA PHE A 326 22.11 -4.17 3.04
C PHE A 326 23.49 -4.83 3.04
N VAL A 327 23.54 -6.16 2.91
CA VAL A 327 24.80 -6.90 2.84
C VAL A 327 25.37 -6.77 1.42
N ASP A 328 26.59 -6.25 1.33
CA ASP A 328 27.31 -6.17 0.06
C ASP A 328 27.58 -7.59 -0.48
N THR A 329 27.05 -7.85 -1.67
CA THR A 329 27.25 -9.11 -2.40
C THR A 329 28.31 -8.92 -3.46
N GLY A 330 29.25 -9.87 -3.57
CA GLY A 330 30.18 -9.90 -4.70
C GLY A 330 29.45 -10.09 -6.03
N ASN A 331 30.18 -9.95 -7.14
CA ASN A 331 29.64 -10.26 -8.46
C ASN A 331 29.19 -11.74 -8.53
N ILE A 332 27.94 -11.97 -8.91
CA ILE A 332 27.37 -13.30 -9.13
C ILE A 332 27.24 -13.50 -10.64
N GLU A 333 27.83 -14.58 -11.18
CA GLU A 333 27.71 -14.87 -12.60
C GLU A 333 26.28 -15.37 -12.93
N PRO A 334 25.57 -14.76 -13.91
CA PRO A 334 24.16 -15.08 -14.18
C PRO A 334 23.88 -16.57 -14.45
N ASN A 335 24.81 -17.25 -15.13
CA ASN A 335 24.68 -18.68 -15.40
C ASN A 335 24.85 -19.54 -14.14
N GLU A 336 25.67 -19.12 -13.18
CA GLU A 336 25.81 -19.84 -11.91
C GLU A 336 24.53 -19.71 -11.08
N LEU A 337 23.96 -18.50 -11.03
CA LEU A 337 22.69 -18.22 -10.37
C LEU A 337 21.52 -19.03 -10.96
N LEU A 338 21.40 -19.07 -12.30
CA LEU A 338 20.37 -19.87 -12.97
C LEU A 338 20.52 -21.36 -12.66
N ASN A 339 21.74 -21.89 -12.71
CA ASN A 339 22.00 -23.31 -12.40
C ASN A 339 21.67 -23.64 -10.95
N GLU A 340 21.99 -22.75 -10.00
CA GLU A 340 21.70 -22.94 -8.59
C GLU A 340 20.20 -22.91 -8.32
N ILE A 341 19.46 -21.98 -8.93
CA ILE A 341 18.00 -21.92 -8.82
C ILE A 341 17.37 -23.14 -9.48
N GLU A 342 17.78 -23.54 -10.68
CA GLU A 342 17.29 -24.76 -11.34
C GLU A 342 17.50 -26.00 -10.45
N LEU A 343 18.68 -26.12 -9.84
CA LEU A 343 19.04 -27.27 -9.00
C LEU A 343 18.19 -27.37 -7.72
N ASN A 344 17.94 -26.25 -7.04
CA ASN A 344 17.18 -26.23 -5.79
C ASN A 344 15.66 -26.18 -6.01
N SER A 345 15.21 -25.51 -7.08
CA SER A 345 13.78 -25.30 -7.36
C SER A 345 13.16 -26.27 -8.37
N GLY A 346 13.97 -27.06 -9.07
CA GLY A 346 13.48 -27.94 -10.15
C GLY A 346 12.68 -27.23 -11.25
N LEU A 347 12.71 -25.90 -11.32
CA LEU A 347 11.98 -25.11 -12.31
C LEU A 347 12.52 -25.42 -13.70
N GLU A 348 11.60 -25.57 -14.65
CA GLU A 348 11.93 -25.77 -16.06
C GLU A 348 11.79 -24.44 -16.83
N ASN A 349 12.38 -24.38 -18.03
CA ASN A 349 12.24 -23.25 -18.96
C ASN A 349 12.63 -21.89 -18.35
N LEU A 350 13.70 -21.87 -17.54
CA LEU A 350 14.15 -20.66 -16.87
C LEU A 350 14.59 -19.55 -17.84
N SER A 351 14.17 -18.32 -17.55
CA SER A 351 14.68 -17.09 -18.14
C SER A 351 15.11 -16.12 -17.03
N ILE A 352 16.11 -15.30 -17.32
CA ILE A 352 16.59 -14.23 -16.43
C ILE A 352 16.49 -12.89 -17.15
N GLU A 353 15.96 -11.90 -16.45
CA GLU A 353 15.91 -10.50 -16.86
C GLU A 353 16.59 -9.66 -15.78
N PHE A 354 17.19 -8.54 -16.18
CA PHE A 354 17.88 -7.62 -15.27
C PHE A 354 17.20 -6.26 -15.33
N GLU A 355 17.10 -5.62 -14.17
CA GLU A 355 16.55 -4.28 -14.00
C GLU A 355 17.59 -3.44 -13.25
N GLU A 356 17.78 -2.19 -13.65
CA GLU A 356 18.75 -1.31 -13.00
C GLU A 356 18.05 -0.42 -11.96
N SER A 357 18.69 -0.27 -10.79
CA SER A 357 18.31 0.69 -9.77
C SER A 357 19.47 1.63 -9.46
N GLN A 358 19.22 2.71 -8.71
CA GLN A 358 20.24 3.74 -8.49
C GLN A 358 21.54 3.19 -7.88
N ASN A 359 21.46 2.22 -6.96
CA ASN A 359 22.59 1.73 -6.18
C ASN A 359 22.90 0.24 -6.36
N HIS A 360 22.04 -0.52 -7.05
CA HIS A 360 22.18 -1.95 -7.27
C HIS A 360 21.43 -2.36 -8.55
N SER A 361 21.77 -3.54 -9.08
CA SER A 361 20.99 -4.17 -10.15
C SER A 361 20.16 -5.29 -9.55
N LEU A 362 18.96 -5.51 -10.08
CA LEU A 362 18.12 -6.66 -9.77
C LEU A 362 18.15 -7.68 -10.89
N PHE A 363 17.73 -8.90 -10.56
CA PHE A 363 17.34 -9.89 -11.54
C PHE A 363 15.93 -10.41 -11.22
N LYS A 364 15.17 -10.72 -12.27
CA LYS A 364 13.92 -11.50 -12.21
C LYS A 364 14.16 -12.83 -12.93
N ILE A 365 13.90 -13.93 -12.25
CA ILE A 365 13.91 -15.26 -12.86
C ILE A 365 12.47 -15.77 -12.99
N THR A 366 12.12 -16.19 -14.19
CA THR A 366 10.81 -16.77 -14.52
C THR A 366 11.01 -18.19 -15.00
N GLY A 367 10.09 -19.09 -14.65
CA GLY A 367 10.15 -20.49 -15.02
C GLY A 367 8.81 -21.19 -14.81
N GLU A 368 8.77 -22.46 -15.19
CA GLU A 368 7.61 -23.32 -15.03
C GLU A 368 7.85 -24.31 -13.90
N LEU A 369 6.95 -24.32 -12.92
CA LEU A 369 6.97 -25.32 -11.86
C LEU A 369 6.51 -26.67 -12.42
N PRO A 370 7.26 -27.78 -12.25
CA PRO A 370 6.85 -29.10 -12.69
C PRO A 370 5.80 -29.70 -11.72
N TYR A 371 4.73 -28.96 -11.45
CA TYR A 371 3.65 -29.31 -10.55
C TYR A 371 2.34 -29.49 -11.32
N GLU A 372 1.71 -30.64 -11.16
CA GLU A 372 0.36 -30.87 -11.70
C GLU A 372 -0.68 -30.35 -10.69
N MET A 373 -1.42 -29.31 -11.06
CA MET A 373 -2.51 -28.76 -10.26
C MET A 373 -3.55 -29.85 -9.93
N GLY A 374 -3.91 -29.97 -8.65
CA GLY A 374 -4.99 -30.84 -8.22
C GLY A 374 -6.37 -30.28 -8.60
N ASN A 375 -7.43 -31.01 -8.24
CA ASN A 375 -8.81 -30.56 -8.46
C ASN A 375 -9.28 -29.49 -7.46
N ASN A 376 -8.57 -29.35 -6.33
CA ASN A 376 -8.86 -28.33 -5.32
C ASN A 376 -7.79 -27.24 -5.39
N LEU A 377 -8.23 -26.02 -5.68
CA LEU A 377 -7.35 -24.86 -5.84
C LEU A 377 -6.65 -24.49 -4.53
N SER A 378 -7.35 -24.53 -3.37
CA SER A 378 -6.75 -24.16 -2.08
C SER A 378 -5.64 -25.13 -1.67
N ASP A 379 -5.83 -26.44 -1.90
CA ASP A 379 -4.83 -27.46 -1.56
C ASP A 379 -3.60 -27.33 -2.47
N SER A 380 -3.82 -27.00 -3.74
CA SER A 380 -2.73 -26.76 -4.70
C SER A 380 -1.97 -25.47 -4.35
N TRP A 381 -2.69 -24.41 -3.96
CA TRP A 381 -2.10 -23.17 -3.47
C TRP A 381 -1.22 -23.42 -2.25
N GLU A 382 -1.71 -24.17 -1.25
CA GLU A 382 -0.95 -24.45 -0.04
C GLU A 382 0.33 -25.25 -0.35
N GLY A 383 0.21 -26.27 -1.20
CA GLY A 383 1.35 -27.08 -1.64
C GLY A 383 2.41 -26.25 -2.38
N ILE A 384 2.00 -25.37 -3.29
CA ILE A 384 2.91 -24.48 -4.03
C ILE A 384 3.54 -23.45 -3.08
N ASN A 385 2.76 -22.84 -2.19
CA ASN A 385 3.28 -21.85 -1.24
C ASN A 385 4.32 -22.45 -0.29
N GLN A 386 4.07 -23.65 0.24
CA GLN A 386 5.04 -24.41 1.05
C GLN A 386 6.29 -24.75 0.25
N TYR A 387 6.13 -25.20 -0.99
CA TYR A 387 7.25 -25.52 -1.88
C TYR A 387 8.11 -24.29 -2.17
N SER A 388 7.50 -23.15 -2.52
CA SER A 388 8.22 -21.90 -2.78
C SER A 388 8.99 -21.43 -1.55
N ASN A 389 8.43 -21.55 -0.33
CA ASN A 389 9.15 -21.20 0.89
C ASN A 389 10.35 -22.12 1.14
N MET A 390 10.18 -23.43 0.95
CA MET A 390 11.28 -24.40 1.06
C MET A 390 12.43 -24.07 0.11
N VAL A 391 12.14 -23.76 -1.16
CA VAL A 391 13.18 -23.38 -2.15
C VAL A 391 13.91 -22.10 -1.73
N ILE A 392 13.19 -21.09 -1.26
CA ILE A 392 13.81 -19.82 -0.81
C ILE A 392 14.68 -20.07 0.44
N GLU A 393 14.23 -20.92 1.37
CA GLU A 393 15.02 -21.32 2.53
C GLU A 393 16.29 -22.08 2.14
N GLU A 394 16.22 -23.00 1.16
CA GLU A 394 17.37 -23.73 0.64
C GLU A 394 18.39 -22.78 -0.01
N LEU A 395 17.95 -21.84 -0.84
CA LEU A 395 18.81 -20.82 -1.47
C LEU A 395 19.41 -19.83 -0.46
N ASN A 396 18.86 -19.75 0.75
CA ASN A 396 19.35 -18.86 1.79
C ASN A 396 20.47 -19.48 2.65
N ASN A 397 20.70 -20.79 2.55
CA ASN A 397 21.69 -21.55 3.32
C ASN A 397 22.94 -21.86 2.50
#